data_AF-A0A139MY07-F1
#
_entry.id   AF-A0A139MY07-F1
#
_cell.length_a   1.000
_cell.length_b   1.000
_cell.length_c   1.000
_cell.angle_alpha   90.00
_cell.angle_beta   90.00
_cell.angle_gamma   90.00
#
_symmetry.space_group_name_H-M   'P 1'
#
loop_
_entity.id
_entity.type
_entity.pdbx_description
1 polymer ?
#
loop_
_entity_poly.entity_id
_entity_poly.type
_entity_poly.pdbx_seq_one_letter_code
_entity_poly.pdbx_strand_id
1 'polypeptide(L)' 'MAMIEVEHLQKNFVKTVKEPGLKGALRSFIHPERQTFEAVKDLTFEVPKGQI' A
#
# COMPACT_ATOMS: atom_id res chain seq x y z
N MET A 1 30.48 4.08 -3.05
CA MET A 1 29.69 3.65 -1.88
C MET A 1 28.41 4.44 -1.90
N ALA A 2 27.27 3.77 -2.09
CA ALA A 2 25.98 4.40 -1.91
C ALA A 2 25.77 4.69 -0.42
N MET A 3 25.12 5.81 -0.12
CA MET A 3 24.69 6.14 1.25
C MET A 3 23.37 5.44 1.59
N ILE A 4 22.51 5.25 0.60
CA ILE A 4 21.25 4.51 0.71
C ILE A 4 21.24 3.46 -0.40
N GLU A 5 20.99 2.21 -0.03
CA GLU A 5 20.78 1.09 -0.94
C GLU A 5 19.37 0.56 -0.67
N VAL A 6 18.55 0.50 -1.72
CA VAL A 6 17.18 0.00 -1.66
C VAL A 6 17.05 -1.12 -2.67
N GLU A 7 16.64 -2.30 -2.21
CA GLU A 7 16.43 -3.48 -3.05
C GLU A 7 15.02 -4.00 -2.85
N HIS A 8 14.28 -4.19 -3.95
CA HIS A 8 12.96 -4.82 -3.98
C HIS A 8 11.98 -4.25 -2.94
N LEU A 9 12.03 -2.93 -2.72
CA LEU A 9 11.17 -2.28 -1.73
C LEU A 9 9.73 -2.35 -2.19
N GLN A 10 8.89 -2.96 -1.37
CA GLN A 10 7.46 -3.08 -1.60
C GLN A 10 6.68 -2.64 -0.36
N LYS A 11 5.58 -1.93 -0.59
CA LYS A 11 4.64 -1.57 0.47
C LYS A 11 3.21 -1.70 -0.02
N ASN A 12 2.47 -2.59 0.61
CA ASN A 12 1.05 -2.79 0.37
C ASN A 12 0.25 -2.26 1.54
N PHE A 13 -0.95 -1.76 1.24
CA PHE A 13 -1.94 -1.36 2.23
C PHE A 13 -3.25 -2.09 1.98
N VAL A 14 -4.01 -2.30 3.04
CA VAL A 14 -5.32 -2.94 2.98
C VAL A 14 -6.37 -1.91 3.36
N LYS A 15 -7.39 -1.74 2.50
CA LYS A 15 -8.56 -0.91 2.78
C LYS A 15 -9.81 -1.78 2.78
N THR A 16 -10.76 -1.45 3.64
CA THR A 16 -12.11 -2.02 3.55
C THR A 16 -12.90 -1.25 2.51
N VAL A 17 -13.44 -1.96 1.52
CA VAL A 17 -14.35 -1.38 0.52
C VAL A 17 -15.68 -1.12 1.20
N LYS A 18 -16.16 0.13 1.13
CA LYS A 18 -17.46 0.50 1.68
C LYS A 18 -18.51 0.37 0.59
N GLU A 19 -19.50 -0.48 0.82
CA GLU A 19 -20.68 -0.55 -0.05
C GLU A 19 -21.61 0.67 0.21
N PRO A 20 -22.20 1.26 -0.84
CA PRO A 20 -23.10 2.40 -0.68
C PRO A 20 -24.44 2.04 -0.03
N GLY A 21 -25.04 3.01 0.67
CA GLY A 21 -26.38 2.92 1.27
C GLY A 21 -26.46 2.16 2.61
N LEU A 22 -27.62 2.22 3.27
CA LEU A 22 -27.83 1.59 4.59
C LEU A 22 -27.69 0.06 4.56
N LYS A 23 -28.17 -0.59 3.50
CA LYS A 23 -28.01 -2.04 3.32
C LYS A 23 -26.54 -2.43 3.14
N GLY A 24 -25.78 -1.64 2.37
CA GLY A 24 -24.35 -1.84 2.17
C GLY A 24 -23.54 -1.63 3.46
N ALA A 25 -23.94 -0.66 4.29
CA ALA A 25 -23.34 -0.46 5.61
C ALA A 25 -23.53 -1.69 6.52
N LEU A 26 -24.76 -2.22 6.63
CA LEU A 26 -25.04 -3.43 7.41
C LEU A 26 -24.28 -4.65 6.89
N ARG A 27 -24.19 -4.82 5.56
CA ARG A 27 -23.39 -5.90 4.96
C ARG A 27 -21.91 -5.75 5.25
N SER A 28 -21.38 -4.52 5.21
CA SER A 28 -19.97 -4.22 5.53
C SER A 28 -19.60 -4.51 6.99
N PHE A 29 -20.57 -4.50 7.91
CA PHE A 29 -20.35 -4.91 9.31
C PHE A 29 -20.23 -6.43 9.47
N ILE A 30 -20.97 -7.21 8.68
CA ILE A 30 -21.01 -8.67 8.82
C ILE A 30 -19.96 -9.34 7.91
N HIS A 31 -19.75 -8.81 6.69
CA HIS A 31 -18.80 -9.32 5.70
C HIS A 31 -18.03 -8.14 5.07
N PRO A 32 -16.99 -7.61 5.76
CA PRO A 32 -16.18 -6.52 5.23
C PRO A 32 -15.33 -7.02 4.05
N GLU A 33 -15.54 -6.44 2.87
CA GLU A 33 -14.68 -6.68 1.71
C GLU A 33 -13.37 -5.90 1.87
N ARG A 34 -12.24 -6.59 1.77
CA ARG A 34 -10.90 -5.98 1.89
C ARG A 34 -10.20 -5.99 0.54
N GLN A 35 -9.68 -4.83 0.16
CA GLN A 35 -8.87 -4.66 -1.04
C GLN A 35 -7.45 -4.29 -0.64
N THR A 36 -6.48 -5.04 -1.17
CA THR A 36 -5.06 -4.68 -1.08
C THR A 36 -4.72 -3.76 -2.24
N PHE A 37 -3.95 -2.71 -1.97
CA PHE A 37 -3.36 -1.87 -3.01
C PHE A 37 -1.86 -1.68 -2.77
N GLU A 38 -1.10 -1.64 -3.86
CA GLU A 38 0.34 -1.43 -3.86
C GLU A 38 0.63 0.07 -3.79
N ALA A 39 1.22 0.54 -2.70
CA ALA A 39 1.68 1.93 -2.58
C ALA A 39 3.13 2.11 -3.02
N VAL A 40 3.94 1.08 -2.85
CA VAL A 40 5.30 1.01 -3.40
C VAL A 40 5.45 -0.33 -4.08
N LYS A 41 5.84 -0.32 -5.35
CA LYS A 41 5.92 -1.51 -6.20
C LYS A 41 7.36 -1.76 -6.61
N ASP A 42 7.99 -2.73 -5.97
CA ASP A 42 9.27 -3.34 -6.34
C ASP A 42 10.34 -2.30 -6.77
N LEU A 43 10.64 -1.37 -5.87
CA LEU A 43 11.63 -0.33 -6.14
C LEU A 43 13.04 -0.80 -5.77
N THR A 44 13.97 -0.66 -6.72
CA THR A 44 15.41 -0.87 -6.51
C THR A 44 16.16 0.36 -6.98
N PHE A 45 16.92 0.98 -6.08
CA PHE A 45 17.73 2.16 -6.38
C PHE A 45 18.81 2.40 -5.34
N GLU A 46 19.79 3.21 -5.72
CA GLU A 46 20.88 3.64 -4.86
C GLU A 46 20.93 5.17 -4.80
N VAL A 47 21.33 5.71 -3.66
CA VAL A 47 21.56 7.15 -3.47
C VAL A 47 22.97 7.36 -2.93
N PRO A 48 23.89 8.00 -3.67
CA PRO A 48 25.19 8.40 -3.19
C PRO A 48 25.12 9.53 -2.16
N LYS A 49 26.18 9.69 -1.38
CA LYS A 49 26.31 10.78 -0.42
C LYS A 49 26.23 12.15 -1.13
N GLY A 50 25.28 13.00 -0.71
CA GLY A 50 25.12 14.38 -1.17
C GLY A 50 24.13 14.57 -2.32
N GLN A 51 23.47 13.51 -2.81
CA GLN A 51 22.36 13.62 -3.76
C GLN A 51 21.07 14.09 -3.03
N ILE A 52 20.34 15.04 -3.63
CA ILE A 52 19.03 15.57 -3.17
C ILE A 52 17.94 15.10 -4.13
#